data_AF-A0A0V0V4V8-F1
#
_entry.id   AF-A0A0V0V4V8-F1
#
_cell.length_a   1.000
_cell.length_b   1.000
_cell.length_c   1.000
_cell.angle_alpha   90.00
_cell.angle_beta   90.00
_cell.angle_gamma   90.00
#
_symmetry.space_group_name_H-M   'P 1'
#
loop_
_entity.id
_entity.type
_entity.pdbx_description
1 polymer ?
#
loop_
_entity_poly.entity_id
_entity_poly.type
_entity_poly.pdbx_seq_one_letter_code
_entity_poly.pdbx_strand_id
1 'polypeptide(L)'
;MSFSKKYLINCVRWILILWAYFPSISQATSKCQNQNAGGAAPAQPNGKILHAGAVGGNWANSPAAVTRNDGHSFAKATEHVFAPHGENKFIAYNNDPPDVPKVRTKSNSKGVLMMDITGTDAAAWIVHTVPGFPKARTGYLFPPAEVQKGHLLICLTIKEDQIDTI
;
A
#
# COMPACT_ATOMS: atom_id res chain seq x y z
N MET A 1 18.31 42.24 27.58
CA MET A 1 18.10 41.44 26.34
C MET A 1 16.60 41.48 26.01
N SER A 2 16.22 42.18 24.93
CA SER A 2 14.82 42.54 24.62
C SER A 2 13.88 41.34 24.51
N PHE A 3 12.67 41.48 25.06
CA PHE A 3 11.61 40.47 25.13
C PHE A 3 11.28 39.83 23.77
N SER A 4 11.44 40.60 22.69
CA SER A 4 11.25 40.18 21.30
C SER A 4 12.23 39.07 20.86
N LYS A 5 13.49 39.10 21.34
CA LYS A 5 14.52 38.12 20.95
C LYS A 5 14.26 36.73 21.55
N LYS A 6 13.67 36.68 22.75
CA LYS A 6 13.31 35.41 23.43
C LYS A 6 12.10 34.73 22.78
N TYR A 7 11.13 35.53 22.30
CA TYR A 7 9.98 35.02 21.54
C TYR A 7 10.40 34.42 20.19
N LEU A 8 11.27 35.11 19.46
CA LEU A 8 11.80 34.63 18.18
C LEU A 8 12.52 33.28 18.33
N ILE A 9 13.36 33.14 19.36
CA ILE A 9 14.11 31.90 19.63
C ILE A 9 13.17 30.74 20.01
N ASN A 10 12.13 31.01 20.79
CA ASN A 10 11.13 29.99 21.11
C ASN A 10 10.33 29.57 19.87
N CYS A 11 9.86 30.51 19.03
CA CYS A 11 9.16 30.18 17.79
C CYS A 11 10.00 29.31 16.85
N VAL A 12 11.28 29.66 16.64
CA VAL A 12 12.19 28.88 15.78
C VAL A 12 12.41 27.47 16.35
N ARG A 13 12.54 27.34 17.67
CA ARG A 13 12.69 26.04 18.34
C ARG A 13 11.45 25.15 18.19
N TRP A 14 10.25 25.72 18.29
CA TRP A 14 8.98 24.98 18.07
C TRP A 14 8.78 24.56 16.61
N ILE A 15 9.19 25.39 15.64
CA ILE A 15 9.15 25.05 14.21
C ILE A 15 10.12 23.90 13.88
N LEU A 16 11.35 23.94 14.42
CA LEU A 16 12.34 22.87 14.24
C LEU A 16 11.90 21.55 14.89
N ILE A 17 11.22 21.62 16.04
CA ILE A 17 10.59 20.46 16.68
C ILE A 17 9.47 19.93 15.78
N LEU A 18 8.56 20.77 15.27
CA LEU A 18 7.52 20.30 14.35
C LEU A 18 8.15 19.57 13.14
N TRP A 19 9.19 20.14 12.54
CA TRP A 19 9.84 19.55 11.35
C TRP A 19 10.60 18.25 11.64
N ALA A 20 11.18 18.08 12.83
CA ALA A 20 11.84 16.85 13.25
C ALA A 20 10.87 15.75 13.73
N TYR A 21 9.66 16.13 14.19
CA TYR A 21 8.62 15.21 14.67
C TYR A 21 7.56 14.88 13.61
N PHE A 22 7.68 15.39 12.38
CA PHE A 22 7.03 14.81 11.20
C PHE A 22 8.03 13.88 10.49
N PRO A 23 8.28 12.66 10.99
CA PRO A 23 8.93 11.66 10.16
C PRO A 23 7.95 11.37 9.04
N SER A 24 8.27 11.84 7.84
CA SER A 24 7.70 11.37 6.59
C SER A 24 6.16 11.34 6.61
N ILE A 25 5.51 12.47 6.31
CA ILE A 25 4.24 12.38 5.59
C ILE A 25 4.60 11.66 4.29
N SER A 26 4.49 10.33 4.30
CA SER A 26 4.57 9.52 3.11
C SER A 26 3.41 10.02 2.28
N GLN A 27 3.71 10.88 1.32
CA GLN A 27 2.72 11.42 0.41
C GLN A 27 1.93 10.23 -0.14
N ALA A 28 0.61 10.36 -0.08
CA ALA A 28 -0.33 9.47 -0.73
C ALA A 28 0.19 9.15 -2.13
N THR A 29 0.25 7.87 -2.46
CA THR A 29 0.78 7.46 -3.75
C THR A 29 0.10 6.19 -4.22
N SER A 30 -0.48 6.29 -5.40
CA SER A 30 -1.02 5.19 -6.18
C SER A 30 0.06 4.36 -6.87
N LYS A 31 1.37 4.63 -6.65
CA LYS A 31 2.48 3.85 -7.22
C LYS A 31 2.90 2.73 -6.27
N CYS A 32 3.46 1.66 -6.83
CA CYS A 32 4.03 0.58 -6.01
C CYS A 32 5.15 1.10 -5.11
N GLN A 33 5.05 0.81 -3.82
CA GLN A 33 6.00 1.30 -2.81
C GLN A 33 6.96 0.20 -2.36
N ASN A 34 8.24 0.58 -2.27
CA ASN A 34 9.25 -0.24 -1.60
C ASN A 34 9.20 0.05 -0.09
N GLN A 35 9.24 -1.00 0.72
CA GLN A 35 9.51 -0.85 2.16
C GLN A 35 10.74 -1.67 2.54
N ASN A 36 11.58 -1.09 3.40
CA ASN A 36 12.85 -1.69 3.81
C ASN A 36 12.62 -3.07 4.43
N ALA A 37 13.25 -4.09 3.88
CA ALA A 37 13.12 -5.47 4.36
C ALA A 37 13.56 -5.61 5.83
N GLY A 38 12.71 -6.21 6.67
CA GLY A 38 13.02 -6.60 8.04
C GLY A 38 13.20 -8.11 8.16
N GLY A 39 13.93 -8.62 9.16
CA GLY A 39 14.17 -10.06 9.31
C GLY A 39 12.91 -10.85 9.69
N ALA A 40 12.69 -12.02 9.07
CA ALA A 40 11.67 -12.99 9.49
C ALA A 40 12.07 -14.45 9.16
N ALA A 41 11.61 -15.38 10.00
CA ALA A 41 11.79 -16.84 9.91
C ALA A 41 10.59 -17.54 9.21
N PRO A 42 10.66 -18.85 8.87
CA PRO A 42 9.61 -19.56 8.13
C PRO A 42 8.26 -19.65 8.89
N ALA A 43 7.15 -19.78 8.14
CA ALA A 43 5.76 -19.91 8.65
C ALA A 43 5.20 -18.69 9.42
N GLN A 44 5.74 -17.50 9.17
CA GLN A 44 5.27 -16.25 9.75
C GLN A 44 4.34 -15.51 8.77
N PRO A 45 3.42 -14.65 9.26
CA PRO A 45 2.60 -13.77 8.41
C PRO A 45 3.44 -12.74 7.63
N ASN A 46 4.74 -12.68 7.88
CA ASN A 46 5.71 -11.89 7.14
C ASN A 46 6.09 -12.66 5.87
N GLY A 47 5.61 -12.19 4.72
CA GLY A 47 5.94 -12.75 3.42
C GLY A 47 7.36 -12.42 2.94
N LYS A 48 7.63 -12.72 1.67
CA LYS A 48 8.85 -12.30 0.96
C LYS A 48 8.47 -11.23 -0.07
N ILE A 49 9.38 -10.28 -0.30
CA ILE A 49 9.20 -9.17 -1.24
C ILE A 49 10.38 -9.14 -2.19
N LEU A 50 10.09 -8.98 -3.47
CA LEU A 50 11.05 -8.64 -4.52
C LEU A 50 10.59 -7.30 -5.11
N HIS A 51 11.50 -6.35 -5.26
CA HIS A 51 11.21 -5.04 -5.85
C HIS A 51 12.16 -4.73 -7.00
N ALA A 52 11.73 -3.85 -7.90
CA ALA A 52 12.54 -3.39 -9.00
C ALA A 52 13.84 -2.74 -8.48
N GLY A 53 14.98 -3.15 -9.03
CA GLY A 53 16.30 -2.66 -8.61
C GLY A 53 16.89 -3.36 -7.39
N ALA A 54 16.29 -4.44 -6.87
CA ALA A 54 16.87 -5.23 -5.81
C ALA A 54 18.26 -5.78 -6.22
N VAL A 55 19.29 -5.47 -5.42
CA VAL A 55 20.67 -5.89 -5.69
C VAL A 55 20.74 -7.43 -5.75
N GLY A 56 21.12 -7.96 -6.91
CA GLY A 56 21.20 -9.40 -7.16
C GLY A 56 19.85 -10.11 -7.37
N GLY A 57 18.72 -9.38 -7.48
CA GLY A 57 17.40 -9.97 -7.76
C GLY A 57 16.85 -10.88 -6.67
N ASN A 58 17.38 -10.76 -5.44
CA ASN A 58 17.04 -11.66 -4.35
C ASN A 58 15.75 -11.27 -3.63
N TRP A 59 14.99 -12.28 -3.21
CA TRP A 59 13.83 -12.12 -2.35
C TRP A 59 14.25 -11.69 -0.95
N ALA A 60 13.77 -10.53 -0.51
CA ALA A 60 13.95 -10.04 0.83
C ALA A 60 12.75 -10.40 1.72
N ASN A 61 12.91 -10.33 3.03
CA ASN A 61 11.82 -10.56 3.98
C ASN A 61 10.92 -9.31 4.08
N SER A 62 9.60 -9.51 4.23
CA SER A 62 8.68 -8.41 4.47
C SER A 62 8.93 -7.78 5.86
N PRO A 63 9.01 -6.43 5.95
CA PRO A 63 9.24 -5.74 7.22
C PRO A 63 8.16 -5.97 8.28
N ALA A 64 6.92 -6.20 7.85
CA ALA A 64 5.81 -6.49 8.74
C ALA A 64 4.96 -7.65 8.21
N ALA A 65 4.12 -8.16 9.11
CA ALA A 65 3.08 -9.12 8.82
C ALA A 65 2.08 -8.54 7.81
N VAL A 66 1.60 -9.35 6.87
CA VAL A 66 0.57 -8.95 5.90
C VAL A 66 -0.77 -8.59 6.54
N THR A 67 -0.98 -8.91 7.81
CA THR A 67 -2.19 -8.53 8.56
C THR A 67 -2.13 -7.11 9.12
N ARG A 68 -0.96 -6.47 9.11
CA ARG A 68 -0.77 -5.11 9.60
C ARG A 68 -1.26 -4.11 8.55
N ASN A 69 -1.90 -3.03 8.96
CA ASN A 69 -2.40 -1.99 8.05
C ASN A 69 -1.30 -1.07 7.49
N ASP A 70 -0.06 -1.22 7.96
CA ASP A 70 1.11 -0.45 7.59
C ASP A 70 2.39 -1.29 7.76
N GLY A 71 3.54 -0.72 7.39
CA GLY A 71 4.82 -1.39 7.58
C GLY A 71 5.11 -2.54 6.60
N HIS A 72 4.33 -2.70 5.53
CA HIS A 72 4.71 -3.49 4.35
C HIS A 72 4.19 -2.88 3.04
N SER A 73 4.80 -3.27 1.91
CA SER A 73 4.54 -2.69 0.59
C SER A 73 3.08 -2.81 0.14
N PHE A 74 2.43 -3.94 0.45
CA PHE A 74 1.08 -4.20 -0.01
C PHE A 74 0.00 -3.33 0.64
N ALA A 75 0.01 -3.19 1.97
CA ALA A 75 -0.93 -2.30 2.66
C ALA A 75 -0.72 -0.86 2.22
N LYS A 76 0.52 -0.46 1.98
CA LYS A 76 0.84 0.87 1.46
C LYS A 76 0.30 1.08 0.05
N ALA A 77 0.52 0.14 -0.86
CA ALA A 77 0.03 0.26 -2.23
C ALA A 77 -1.51 0.27 -2.32
N THR A 78 -2.21 -0.30 -1.33
CA THR A 78 -3.68 -0.38 -1.29
C THR A 78 -4.32 0.60 -0.31
N GLU A 79 -3.56 1.54 0.26
CA GLU A 79 -4.04 2.39 1.36
C GLU A 79 -5.32 3.18 1.01
N HIS A 80 -5.40 3.65 -0.24
CA HIS A 80 -6.54 4.43 -0.76
C HIS A 80 -7.75 3.60 -1.20
N VAL A 81 -7.61 2.27 -1.23
CA VAL A 81 -8.76 1.36 -1.37
C VAL A 81 -9.52 1.28 -0.04
N PHE A 82 -8.80 1.39 1.08
CA PHE A 82 -9.34 1.22 2.42
C PHE A 82 -9.72 2.53 3.10
N ALA A 83 -8.94 3.59 2.89
CA ALA A 83 -9.19 4.91 3.44
C ALA A 83 -9.84 5.84 2.39
N PRO A 84 -10.84 6.65 2.77
CA PRO A 84 -11.44 7.62 1.86
C PRO A 84 -10.42 8.69 1.46
N HIS A 85 -10.18 8.83 0.16
CA HIS A 85 -9.34 9.87 -0.43
C HIS A 85 -10.02 10.34 -1.72
N GLY A 86 -10.42 11.61 -1.80
CA GLY A 86 -11.28 12.12 -2.88
C GLY A 86 -10.62 12.11 -4.26
N GLU A 87 -9.31 12.20 -4.26
CA GLU A 87 -8.41 12.26 -5.40
C GLU A 87 -8.06 10.87 -5.95
N ASN A 88 -8.26 9.81 -5.16
CA ASN A 88 -7.96 8.45 -5.62
C ASN A 88 -9.19 7.78 -6.23
N LYS A 89 -8.97 7.09 -7.35
CA LYS A 89 -9.97 6.25 -8.02
C LYS A 89 -9.45 4.83 -8.09
N PHE A 90 -10.33 3.86 -7.88
CA PHE A 90 -9.94 2.46 -7.97
C PHE A 90 -11.06 1.57 -8.50
N ILE A 91 -10.66 0.46 -9.09
CA ILE A 91 -11.51 -0.67 -9.44
C ILE A 91 -10.90 -1.90 -8.77
N ALA A 92 -11.72 -2.63 -8.02
CA ALA A 92 -11.35 -3.94 -7.48
C ALA A 92 -12.17 -5.00 -8.22
N TYR A 93 -11.49 -6.07 -8.66
CA TYR A 93 -12.12 -7.21 -9.31
C TYR A 93 -11.67 -8.49 -8.61
N ASN A 94 -12.59 -9.42 -8.42
CA ASN A 94 -12.31 -10.70 -7.78
C ASN A 94 -13.39 -11.70 -8.17
N ASN A 95 -13.01 -12.93 -8.52
CA ASN A 95 -13.98 -14.00 -8.78
C ASN A 95 -14.58 -14.60 -7.50
N ASP A 96 -14.03 -14.26 -6.34
CA ASP A 96 -14.58 -14.54 -5.01
C ASP A 96 -14.49 -13.25 -4.16
N PRO A 97 -15.33 -12.23 -4.42
CA PRO A 97 -15.25 -10.94 -3.75
C PRO A 97 -15.78 -11.01 -2.31
N PRO A 98 -15.33 -10.09 -1.42
CA PRO A 98 -15.80 -10.06 -0.04
C PRO A 98 -17.31 -9.81 0.04
N ASP A 99 -17.97 -10.52 0.94
CA ASP A 99 -19.39 -10.36 1.28
C ASP A 99 -20.40 -10.55 0.12
N VAL A 100 -19.96 -11.09 -1.02
CA VAL A 100 -20.84 -11.36 -2.18
C VAL A 100 -20.94 -12.86 -2.42
N PRO A 101 -22.01 -13.52 -1.95
CA PRO A 101 -22.19 -14.94 -2.19
C PRO A 101 -22.58 -15.23 -3.65
N LYS A 102 -22.15 -16.39 -4.17
CA LYS A 102 -22.59 -16.98 -5.46
C LYS A 102 -22.21 -16.20 -6.73
N VAL A 103 -21.01 -15.63 -6.79
CA VAL A 103 -20.50 -15.05 -8.03
C VAL A 103 -20.24 -16.15 -9.06
N ARG A 104 -20.81 -16.00 -10.27
CA ARG A 104 -20.53 -16.87 -11.42
C ARG A 104 -19.63 -16.13 -12.40
N THR A 105 -18.35 -16.49 -12.45
CA THR A 105 -17.40 -15.94 -13.41
C THR A 105 -16.84 -17.05 -14.32
N LYS A 106 -16.34 -16.68 -15.50
CA LYS A 106 -15.49 -17.56 -16.33
C LYS A 106 -13.99 -17.37 -16.05
N SER A 107 -13.64 -16.36 -15.24
CA SER A 107 -12.27 -15.96 -14.93
C SER A 107 -11.97 -16.20 -13.46
N ASN A 108 -10.74 -16.61 -13.16
CA ASN A 108 -10.21 -16.73 -11.79
C ASN A 108 -9.38 -15.50 -11.35
N SER A 109 -9.37 -14.45 -12.18
CA SER A 109 -8.54 -13.26 -11.97
C SER A 109 -9.03 -12.43 -10.79
N LYS A 110 -8.08 -11.85 -10.06
CA LYS A 110 -8.31 -10.93 -8.94
C LYS A 110 -7.27 -9.82 -8.94
N GLY A 111 -7.66 -8.62 -8.56
CA GLY A 111 -6.76 -7.49 -8.56
C GLY A 111 -7.43 -6.17 -8.24
N VAL A 112 -6.59 -5.15 -8.21
CA VAL A 112 -6.97 -3.77 -7.94
C VAL A 112 -6.22 -2.86 -8.91
N LEU A 113 -6.95 -2.05 -9.65
CA LEU A 113 -6.42 -0.95 -10.42
C LEU A 113 -6.68 0.34 -9.64
N MET A 114 -5.67 1.17 -9.45
CA MET A 114 -5.75 2.42 -8.68
C MET A 114 -5.05 3.54 -9.42
N MET A 115 -5.62 4.74 -9.34
CA MET A 115 -4.98 5.95 -9.85
C MET A 115 -5.22 7.13 -8.89
N ASP A 116 -4.22 7.99 -8.80
CA ASP A 116 -4.29 9.29 -8.13
C ASP A 116 -4.39 10.36 -9.21
N ILE A 117 -5.49 11.12 -9.22
CA ILE A 117 -5.74 12.12 -10.27
C ILE A 117 -4.89 13.40 -10.13
N THR A 118 -4.10 13.53 -9.06
CA THR A 118 -3.28 14.72 -8.79
C THR A 118 -1.83 14.58 -9.24
N GLY A 119 -1.35 13.34 -9.40
CA GLY A 119 0.01 13.04 -9.81
C GLY A 119 0.11 12.66 -11.28
N THR A 120 1.29 12.80 -11.88
CA THR A 120 1.55 12.31 -13.24
C THR A 120 1.97 10.85 -13.23
N ASP A 121 1.34 10.04 -14.09
CA ASP A 121 1.55 8.60 -14.20
C ASP A 121 1.44 7.92 -12.83
N ALA A 122 0.51 8.41 -12.01
CA ALA A 122 0.27 7.95 -10.67
C ALA A 122 -0.83 6.89 -10.72
N ALA A 123 -0.46 5.71 -11.24
CA ALA A 123 -1.32 4.55 -11.25
C ALA A 123 -0.56 3.26 -10.91
N ALA A 124 -1.26 2.34 -10.25
CA ALA A 124 -0.78 0.98 -10.02
C ALA A 124 -1.86 -0.03 -10.31
N TRP A 125 -1.41 -1.16 -10.83
CA TRP A 125 -2.19 -2.36 -11.00
C TRP A 125 -1.63 -3.48 -10.14
N ILE A 126 -2.45 -3.98 -9.24
CA ILE A 126 -2.15 -5.11 -8.38
C ILE A 126 -2.90 -6.34 -8.89
N VAL A 127 -2.17 -7.41 -9.14
CA VAL A 127 -2.74 -8.74 -9.37
C VAL A 127 -2.46 -9.60 -8.14
N HIS A 128 -3.49 -10.30 -7.64
CA HIS A 128 -3.34 -11.14 -6.45
C HIS A 128 -4.12 -12.46 -6.54
N THR A 129 -3.81 -13.38 -5.62
CA THR A 129 -4.53 -14.67 -5.50
C THR A 129 -5.49 -14.74 -4.31
N VAL A 130 -5.59 -13.68 -3.51
CA VAL A 130 -6.36 -13.65 -2.25
C VAL A 130 -7.87 -13.55 -2.50
N PRO A 131 -8.69 -14.57 -2.13
CA PRO A 131 -10.15 -14.47 -2.14
C PRO A 131 -10.65 -13.54 -1.03
N GLY A 132 -11.85 -12.97 -1.17
CA GLY A 132 -12.44 -12.09 -0.17
C GLY A 132 -11.70 -10.77 0.06
N PHE A 133 -10.83 -10.36 -0.88
CA PHE A 133 -10.00 -9.15 -0.77
C PHE A 133 -10.04 -8.32 -2.07
N PRO A 134 -9.91 -6.99 -2.02
CA PRO A 134 -9.99 -6.14 -0.82
C PRO A 134 -11.45 -5.88 -0.41
N LYS A 135 -11.70 -5.75 0.90
CA LYS A 135 -12.96 -5.18 1.41
C LYS A 135 -12.87 -3.66 1.42
N ALA A 136 -13.07 -3.07 0.24
CA ALA A 136 -12.91 -1.65 0.00
C ALA A 136 -13.70 -0.77 0.98
N ARG A 137 -13.10 0.36 1.39
CA ARG A 137 -13.70 1.37 2.29
C ARG A 137 -14.12 0.88 3.68
N THR A 138 -13.59 -0.25 4.15
CA THR A 138 -13.88 -0.79 5.50
C THR A 138 -12.65 -0.84 6.42
N GLY A 139 -11.56 -0.19 6.02
CA GLY A 139 -10.25 -0.35 6.66
C GLY A 139 -9.49 -1.56 6.12
N TYR A 140 -8.17 -1.58 6.36
CA TYR A 140 -7.31 -2.68 5.93
C TYR A 140 -7.64 -3.94 6.72
N LEU A 141 -8.00 -5.01 6.02
CA LEU A 141 -8.17 -6.33 6.62
C LEU A 141 -7.73 -7.40 5.63
N PHE A 142 -6.63 -8.07 5.93
CA PHE A 142 -6.27 -9.30 5.24
C PHE A 142 -7.19 -10.43 5.71
N PRO A 143 -7.82 -11.22 4.83
CA PRO A 143 -8.80 -12.23 5.23
C PRO A 143 -8.16 -13.26 6.20
N PRO A 144 -8.70 -13.44 7.42
CA PRO A 144 -8.08 -14.31 8.42
C PRO A 144 -7.88 -15.76 7.96
N ALA A 145 -8.81 -16.29 7.17
CA ALA A 145 -8.73 -17.64 6.60
C ALA A 145 -7.59 -17.82 5.57
N GLU A 146 -7.05 -16.72 5.06
CA GLU A 146 -6.03 -16.72 4.01
C GLU A 146 -4.62 -16.49 4.57
N VAL A 147 -4.47 -16.11 5.85
CA VAL A 147 -3.16 -15.84 6.47
C VAL A 147 -2.25 -17.07 6.48
N GLN A 148 -2.83 -18.27 6.63
CA GLN A 148 -2.10 -19.54 6.65
C GLN A 148 -1.88 -20.14 5.26
N LYS A 149 -2.34 -19.47 4.20
CA LYS A 149 -2.25 -19.95 2.82
C LYS A 149 -1.19 -19.16 2.04
N GLY A 150 -0.60 -19.82 1.05
CA GLY A 150 0.35 -19.17 0.15
C GLY A 150 -0.39 -18.27 -0.84
N HIS A 151 -0.09 -16.97 -0.83
CA HIS A 151 -0.60 -16.01 -1.81
C HIS A 151 0.52 -15.27 -2.52
N LEU A 152 0.25 -14.93 -3.78
CA LEU A 152 1.11 -14.09 -4.59
C LEU A 152 0.41 -12.76 -4.82
N LEU A 153 1.18 -11.68 -4.71
CA LEU A 153 0.74 -10.32 -4.98
C LEU A 153 1.82 -9.65 -5.83
N ILE A 154 1.43 -9.13 -6.98
CA ILE A 154 2.29 -8.41 -7.91
C ILE A 154 1.74 -6.99 -8.02
N CYS A 155 2.58 -5.99 -7.83
CA CYS A 155 2.22 -4.59 -8.03
C CYS A 155 3.03 -4.05 -9.21
N LEU A 156 2.34 -3.50 -10.20
CA LEU A 156 2.91 -2.85 -11.37
C LEU A 156 2.56 -1.36 -11.32
N THR A 157 3.57 -0.49 -11.34
CA THR A 157 3.33 0.93 -11.62
C THR A 157 3.11 1.07 -13.12
N ILE A 158 1.99 1.65 -13.51
CA ILE A 158 1.60 1.82 -14.91
C ILE A 158 1.43 3.31 -15.21
N LYS A 159 1.61 3.68 -16.48
CA LYS A 159 1.24 5.02 -16.94
C LYS A 159 -0.26 5.12 -17.07
N GLU A 160 -0.79 6.31 -16.84
CA GLU A 160 -2.24 6.54 -16.91
C GLU A 160 -2.76 6.36 -18.34
N ASP A 161 -1.96 6.71 -19.35
CA ASP A 161 -2.28 6.52 -20.76
C ASP A 161 -2.33 5.04 -21.21
N GLN A 162 -1.87 4.10 -20.38
CA GLN A 162 -1.96 2.66 -20.63
C GLN A 162 -3.13 2.00 -19.90
N ILE A 163 -3.92 2.73 -19.11
CA ILE A 163 -5.00 2.13 -18.33
C ILE A 163 -6.07 1.51 -19.25
N ASP A 164 -6.43 2.20 -20.32
CA ASP A 164 -7.50 1.77 -21.24
C ASP A 164 -7.10 0.55 -22.10
N THR A 165 -5.83 0.16 -22.10
CA THR A 165 -5.31 -0.97 -22.89
C THR A 165 -5.20 -2.28 -22.10
N ILE A 166 -5.51 -2.25 -20.79
CA ILE A 166 -5.51 -3.40 -19.88
C ILE A 166 -6.85 -4.15 -19.95
#